data_AF-A0A6V7LG05-F1
#
_entry.id   AF-A0A6V7LG05-F1
#
_cell.length_a   1.000
_cell.length_b   1.000
_cell.length_c   1.000
_cell.angle_alpha   90.00
_cell.angle_beta   90.00
_cell.angle_gamma   90.00
#
_symmetry.space_group_name_H-M   'P 1'
#
loop_
_entity.id
_entity.type
_entity.pdbx_description
1 polymer ?
#
loop_
_entity_poly.entity_id
_entity_poly.type
_entity_poly.pdbx_seq_one_letter_code
_entity_poly.pdbx_strand_id
1 'polypeptide(L)' 'MIAVRCEPQSGVQVAIAHSPRKDFFPGQLVRERKWENLGGSFKEVRWDKMEGKNFLNKMELLMASLTSS' A
#
# COMPACT_ATOMS: atom_id res chain seq x y z
N MET A 1 4.85 0.28 -0.69
CA MET A 1 3.86 1.18 -0.06
C MET A 1 2.59 0.41 0.25
N ILE A 2 1.95 0.72 1.38
CA ILE A 2 0.66 0.14 1.78
C ILE A 2 -0.37 1.28 1.86
N ALA A 3 -1.54 1.08 1.27
CA ALA A 3 -2.70 1.95 1.40
C ALA A 3 -3.80 1.18 2.15
N VAL A 4 -4.35 1.79 3.20
CA VAL A 4 -5.44 1.24 3.99
C VAL A 4 -6.62 2.20 3.90
N ARG A 5 -7.79 1.68 3.52
CA ARG A 5 -9.05 2.43 3.52
C ARG A 5 -10.01 1.74 4.48
N CYS A 6 -10.62 2.52 5.36
CA CYS A 6 -11.63 2.05 6.29
C CYS A 6 -12.94 2.78 5.98
N GLU A 7 -13.89 2.06 5.39
CA GLU A 7 -15.19 2.61 5.05
C GLU A 7 -16.29 1.98 5.92
N PRO A 8 -17.30 2.76 6.35
CA PRO A 8 -18.39 2.22 7.16
C PRO A 8 -19.15 1.05 6.49
N GLN A 9 -19.24 1.06 5.15
CA GLN A 9 -20.00 0.06 4.39
C GLN A 9 -19.12 -1.07 3.85
N SER A 10 -17.90 -0.75 3.42
CA SER A 10 -16.99 -1.69 2.75
C SER A 10 -15.98 -2.34 3.69
N GLY A 11 -15.93 -1.90 4.96
CA GLY A 11 -14.96 -2.37 5.94
C GLY A 11 -13.54 -1.91 5.63
N VAL A 12 -12.56 -2.77 5.90
CA VAL A 12 -11.14 -2.49 5.67
C VAL A 12 -10.71 -3.03 4.31
N GLN A 13 -10.23 -2.14 3.45
CA GLN A 13 -9.58 -2.48 2.19
C GLN A 13 -8.10 -2.15 2.29
N VAL A 14 -7.25 -3.12 1.92
CA VAL A 14 -5.79 -2.95 1.95
C VAL A 14 -5.26 -3.17 0.55
N ALA A 15 -4.44 -2.24 0.07
CA ALA A 15 -3.79 -2.35 -1.22
C ALA A 15 -2.31 -2.02 -1.12
N ILE A 16 -1.50 -2.60 -2.01
CA ILE A 16 -0.06 -2.42 -2.02
C ILE A 16 0.42 -1.93 -3.38
N ALA A 17 1.46 -1.10 -3.38
CA ALA A 17 2.14 -0.64 -4.57
C ALA A 17 3.65 -0.70 -4.37
N HIS A 18 4.38 -0.95 -5.46
CA HIS A 18 5.84 -0.83 -5.46
C HIS A 18 6.23 0.65 -5.38
N SER A 19 7.25 0.95 -4.57
CA SER A 19 7.85 2.29 -4.48
C SER A 19 9.37 2.13 -4.29
N PRO A 20 10.21 2.97 -4.91
CA PRO A 20 9.86 4.07 -5.81
C PRO A 20 9.29 3.58 -7.15
N ARG A 21 8.53 4.45 -7.81
CA ARG A 21 8.00 4.20 -9.16
C ARG A 21 9.14 4.25 -10.17
N LYS A 22 9.17 3.29 -11.11
CA LYS A 22 10.15 3.27 -12.21
C LYS A 22 9.89 4.37 -13.26
N ASP A 23 8.68 4.92 -13.27
CA ASP A 23 8.18 5.90 -14.24
C ASP A 23 7.93 7.29 -13.63
N PHE A 24 8.51 7.58 -12.45
CA PHE A 24 8.43 8.92 -11.88
C PHE A 24 9.49 9.84 -12.48
N PHE A 25 9.04 10.89 -13.17
CA PHE A 25 9.90 11.91 -13.74
C PHE A 25 9.63 13.26 -13.05
N PRO A 26 10.59 13.82 -12.30
CA PRO A 26 10.45 15.14 -11.68
C PRO A 26 10.16 16.20 -12.75
N GLY A 27 9.05 16.93 -12.58
CA GLY A 27 8.61 17.98 -13.50
C GLY A 27 8.75 19.38 -12.89
N GLN A 28 8.41 20.42 -13.65
CA GLN A 28 8.47 21.81 -13.15
C GLN A 28 7.56 22.05 -11.92
N LEU A 29 6.42 21.36 -11.87
CA LEU A 29 5.44 21.45 -10.77
C LEU A 29 5.70 20.46 -9.63
N VAL A 30 6.21 19.27 -9.95
CA VAL A 30 6.44 18.18 -8.98
C VAL A 30 7.93 17.90 -8.93
N ARG A 31 8.62 18.63 -8.05
CA ARG A 31 10.09 18.62 -7.95
C ARG A 31 10.62 17.66 -6.88
N GLU A 32 9.83 17.43 -5.83
CA GLU A 32 10.28 16.64 -4.69
C GLU A 32 10.08 15.14 -4.92
N ARG A 33 11.06 14.31 -4.53
CA ARG A 33 10.96 12.85 -4.66
C ARG A 33 9.85 12.24 -3.80
N LYS A 34 9.39 12.92 -2.75
CA LYS A 34 8.26 12.43 -1.93
C LYS A 34 7.00 12.12 -2.75
N TRP A 35 6.87 12.73 -3.92
CA TRP A 35 5.75 12.51 -4.85
C TRP A 35 5.87 11.23 -5.68
N GLU A 36 7.04 10.59 -5.76
CA GLU A 36 7.24 9.28 -6.44
C GLU A 36 6.41 8.15 -5.84
N ASN A 37 5.96 8.39 -4.61
CA ASN A 37 5.13 7.53 -3.79
C ASN A 37 3.63 7.66 -4.12
N LEU A 38 3.18 8.68 -4.85
CA LEU A 38 1.76 8.93 -5.12
C LEU A 38 1.32 8.43 -6.51
N GLY A 39 0.04 8.07 -6.61
CA GLY A 39 -0.62 7.76 -7.90
C GLY A 39 -0.14 6.47 -8.59
N GLY A 40 0.49 5.54 -7.86
CA GLY A 40 0.92 4.24 -8.38
C GLY A 40 -0.23 3.25 -8.59
N SER A 41 0.02 2.20 -9.38
CA SER A 41 -0.93 1.09 -9.56
C SER A 41 -0.98 0.22 -8.30
N PHE A 42 -1.87 0.55 -7.37
CA PHE A 42 -2.14 -0.27 -6.20
C PHE A 42 -2.85 -1.56 -6.62
N LYS A 43 -2.40 -2.68 -6.07
CA LYS A 43 -3.10 -3.97 -6.15
C LYS A 43 -3.74 -4.27 -4.81
N GLU A 44 -5.03 -4.60 -4.84
CA GLU A 44 -5.77 -4.97 -3.65
C GLU A 44 -5.25 -6.30 -3.10
N VAL A 45 -5.04 -6.33 -1.78
CA VAL A 45 -4.71 -7.53 -1.02
C VAL A 45 -6.03 -8.23 -0.69
N ARG A 46 -6.07 -9.57 -0.83
CA ARG A 46 -7.22 -10.38 -0.37
C ARG A 46 -7.24 -10.45 1.16
N TRP A 47 -7.62 -9.34 1.77
CA TRP A 47 -7.54 -9.09 3.20
C TRP A 47 -8.39 -10.05 4.03
N ASP A 48 -9.55 -10.41 3.51
CA ASP A 48 -10.46 -11.41 4.06
C ASP A 48 -9.80 -12.78 4.22
N LYS A 49 -8.92 -13.16 3.28
CA LYS A 49 -8.24 -14.46 3.25
C LYS A 49 -6.87 -14.47 3.93
N MET A 50 -6.42 -13.33 4.44
CA MET A 50 -5.13 -13.21 5.10
C MET A 50 -5.18 -13.80 6.52
N GLU A 51 -4.12 -14.49 6.93
CA GLU A 51 -4.00 -15.06 8.28
C GLU A 51 -3.86 -13.96 9.35
N GLY A 52 -4.55 -14.13 10.47
CA GLY A 52 -4.53 -13.20 11.59
C GLY A 52 -5.91 -13.01 12.23
N LYS A 53 -5.95 -12.85 13.56
CA LYS A 53 -7.22 -12.77 14.32
C LYS A 53 -7.87 -11.40 14.27
N ASN A 54 -7.10 -10.34 14.02
CA ASN A 54 -7.58 -8.97 13.95
C ASN A 54 -6.76 -8.15 12.94
N PHE A 55 -7.15 -6.89 12.76
CA PHE A 55 -6.49 -5.96 11.84
C PHE A 55 -4.98 -5.85 12.07
N LEU A 56 -4.56 -5.70 13.34
CA LEU A 56 -3.16 -5.52 13.70
C LEU A 56 -2.33 -6.73 13.29
N ASN A 57 -2.77 -7.95 13.60
CA ASN A 57 -2.02 -9.16 13.27
C ASN A 57 -1.88 -9.36 11.75
N LYS A 58 -2.96 -9.09 11.00
CA LYS A 58 -2.92 -9.16 9.54
C LYS A 58 -1.97 -8.10 8.96
N MET A 59 -1.94 -6.91 9.54
CA MET A 59 -1.02 -5.84 9.13
C MET A 59 0.44 -6.19 9.45
N GLU A 60 0.73 -6.75 10.63
CA GLU A 60 2.07 -7.22 11.00
C GLU A 60 2.58 -8.26 10.00
N LEU A 61 1.75 -9.25 9.67
CA LEU A 61 2.08 -10.28 8.68
C LEU A 61 2.32 -9.68 7.29
N LEU A 62 1.49 -8.71 6.87
CA LEU A 62 1.65 -8.02 5.59
C LEU A 62 2.97 -7.26 5.55
N MET A 63 3.26 -6.46 6.58
CA MET A 63 4.48 -5.67 6.66
C MET A 63 5.73 -6.57 6.66
N ALA A 64 5.74 -7.64 7.45
CA ALA A 64 6.83 -8.61 7.48
C ALA A 64 7.08 -9.24 6.10
N SER A 65 6.02 -9.58 5.38
CA SER A 65 6.09 -10.16 4.03
C SER A 65 6.63 -9.18 2.99
N LEU A 66 6.36 -7.88 3.15
CA LEU A 66 6.85 -6.82 2.25
C LEU A 66 8.29 -6.40 2.54
N THR A 67 8.80 -6.65 3.74
CA THR A 67 10.21 -6.40 4.10
C THR A 67 11.15 -7.55 3.74
N SER A 68 10.61 -8.69 3.30
CA SER A 68 11.40 -9.84 2.84
C SER A 68 11.69 -9.71 1.34
N SER A 69 12.64 -8.85 0.98
CA SER A 69 13.21 -8.73 -0.37
C SER A 69 14.57 -8.04 -0.34
#